data_AF-A0AA37K2L5-F1
#
_entry.id   AF-A0AA37K2L5-F1
#
_cell.length_a   1.000
_cell.length_b   1.000
_cell.length_c   1.000
_cell.angle_alpha   90.00
_cell.angle_beta   90.00
_cell.angle_gamma   90.00
#
_symmetry.space_group_name_H-M   'P 1'
#
loop_
_entity.id
_entity.type
_entity.pdbx_description
1 polymer ?
#
loop_
_entity_poly.entity_id
_entity_poly.type
_entity_poly.pdbx_seq_one_letter_code
_entity_poly.pdbx_strand_id
1 'polypeptide(L)'
;MKKLLAVVLAAVLALSLGVVSFAADKVADADTVVATYTWYDTNDDPIADLKDLKLTNVAFDRIDDTTDLVQPDSTVWVSLGAEDFFTNKDLFKVKPDKGDNNAKLISKVSVATSDRDKFSGDLGRKDAIKIEVKPDYTDNDYKFTPSVKFTAKDAIKVNGTDYPEGTYCIVDIVFWSGNLSQDADRDYAAGDGGVVLKPAKNDDNEITWEDENNTIATLKFAGDDNQTKFFPKLSTKWEDADYAEYFADQDAFIFNFVASAAGKTKISSTSRATLELYNPYYDSEEDELTVEPENVVIYMVGDDGSINDVTASFKAVETDDGDYVFQTKTRELGVYIIAEKPYTTAAAEDVETPDDGKAIPDTGIWA
;
A
#
# COMPACT_ATOMS: atom_id res chain seq x y z
N MET A 1 3.86 20.51 35.84
CA MET A 1 3.77 19.60 37.01
C MET A 1 2.37 19.03 37.33
N LYS A 2 1.22 19.59 36.91
CA LYS A 2 -0.11 18.95 37.17
C LYS A 2 -0.58 17.91 36.15
N LYS A 3 0.14 17.69 35.04
CA LYS A 3 -0.39 16.96 33.86
C LYS A 3 -0.08 15.45 33.79
N LEU A 4 0.82 14.90 34.61
CA LEU A 4 1.17 13.47 34.58
C LEU A 4 0.49 12.61 35.66
N LEU A 5 -0.50 13.14 36.37
CA LEU A 5 -1.05 12.49 37.57
C LEU A 5 -1.95 11.25 37.33
N ALA A 6 -2.27 10.86 36.09
CA ALA A 6 -3.21 9.76 35.84
C ALA A 6 -2.91 8.96 34.55
N VAL A 7 -1.64 8.58 34.33
CA VAL A 7 -1.19 8.01 33.05
C VAL A 7 -1.87 6.68 32.71
N VAL A 8 -2.03 5.77 33.68
CA VAL A 8 -2.59 4.43 33.40
C VAL A 8 -4.11 4.43 33.31
N LEU A 9 -4.82 5.17 34.16
CA LEU A 9 -6.28 5.14 34.17
C LEU A 9 -6.88 5.92 32.98
N ALA A 10 -6.26 7.03 32.56
CA ALA A 10 -6.78 7.85 31.47
C ALA A 10 -6.51 7.27 30.06
N ALA A 11 -5.34 6.66 29.84
CA ALA A 11 -5.03 6.01 28.56
C ALA A 11 -5.94 4.79 28.31
N VAL A 12 -6.25 4.02 29.36
CA VAL A 12 -7.04 2.77 29.26
C VAL A 12 -8.55 3.02 29.21
N LEU A 13 -9.07 4.01 29.94
CA LEU A 13 -10.48 4.41 29.83
C LEU A 13 -10.81 4.96 28.43
N ALA A 14 -9.86 5.60 27.75
CA ALA A 14 -10.04 6.05 26.37
C ALA A 14 -10.05 4.91 25.34
N LEU A 15 -9.49 3.73 25.67
CA LEU A 15 -9.40 2.55 24.79
C LEU A 15 -10.49 1.50 25.05
N SER A 16 -11.28 1.63 26.14
CA SER A 16 -12.23 0.59 26.60
C SER A 16 -13.69 1.04 26.74
N LEU A 17 -14.00 2.33 26.57
CA LEU A 17 -15.38 2.82 26.58
C LEU A 17 -16.00 2.71 25.18
N GLY A 18 -16.69 1.59 24.95
CA GLY A 18 -17.37 1.29 23.69
C GLY A 18 -18.45 2.29 23.32
N VAL A 19 -18.43 2.72 22.06
CA VAL A 19 -19.61 3.24 21.37
C VAL A 19 -19.73 2.44 20.08
N VAL A 20 -20.70 1.53 20.05
CA VAL A 20 -21.20 0.98 18.79
C VAL A 20 -21.95 2.09 18.07
N SER A 21 -21.37 2.65 17.01
CA SER A 21 -22.07 3.56 16.10
C SER A 21 -21.99 3.02 14.68
N PHE A 22 -23.13 2.58 14.18
CA PHE A 22 -23.37 2.15 12.81
C PHE A 22 -23.25 3.35 11.86
N ALA A 23 -22.24 3.33 11.00
CA ALA A 23 -22.23 3.80 9.61
C ALA A 23 -20.80 3.65 9.06
N ALA A 24 -20.69 2.94 7.94
CA ALA A 24 -19.52 2.29 7.34
C ALA A 24 -19.13 0.95 8.01
N ASP A 25 -18.98 -0.10 7.21
CA ASP A 25 -18.68 -1.51 7.54
C ASP A 25 -17.33 -1.76 8.27
N LYS A 26 -16.92 -0.90 9.20
CA LYS A 26 -15.60 -0.94 9.84
C LYS A 26 -15.64 -1.06 11.37
N VAL A 27 -16.57 -1.83 11.94
CA VAL A 27 -16.57 -2.10 13.39
C VAL A 27 -17.00 -3.54 13.73
N ALA A 28 -16.05 -4.49 13.84
CA ALA A 28 -16.18 -5.67 14.72
C ALA A 28 -14.89 -6.50 14.89
N ASP A 29 -13.74 -5.92 15.26
CA ASP A 29 -12.46 -6.68 15.18
C ASP A 29 -11.51 -6.56 16.36
N ALA A 30 -12.03 -6.87 17.55
CA ALA A 30 -11.23 -6.82 18.76
C ALA A 30 -10.06 -7.83 18.78
N ASP A 31 -9.99 -8.80 17.85
CA ASP A 31 -9.09 -9.96 17.93
C ASP A 31 -7.90 -9.93 16.97
N THR A 32 -7.91 -9.08 15.93
CA THR A 32 -6.90 -9.10 14.87
C THR A 32 -5.61 -8.40 15.24
N VAL A 33 -5.72 -7.30 15.98
CA VAL A 33 -4.57 -6.57 16.51
C VAL A 33 -4.65 -6.57 18.03
N VAL A 34 -3.68 -7.24 18.64
CA VAL A 34 -3.60 -7.41 20.09
C VAL A 34 -2.46 -6.55 20.62
N ALA A 35 -2.67 -5.86 21.73
CA ALA A 35 -1.63 -5.10 22.39
C ALA A 35 -1.44 -5.51 23.85
N THR A 36 -0.19 -5.55 24.30
CA THR A 36 0.18 -5.70 25.70
C THR A 36 0.91 -4.45 26.17
N TYR A 37 0.45 -3.88 27.27
CA TYR A 37 1.07 -2.72 27.89
C TYR A 37 1.73 -3.17 29.18
N THR A 38 3.05 -3.04 29.26
CA THR A 38 3.79 -3.38 30.47
C THR A 38 4.55 -2.15 30.96
N TRP A 39 4.30 -1.76 32.20
CA TRP A 39 5.01 -0.71 32.90
C TRP A 39 6.14 -1.31 33.72
N TYR A 40 7.27 -0.61 33.72
CA TYR A 40 8.47 -0.96 34.44
C TYR A 40 8.98 0.23 35.23
N ASP A 41 9.53 -0.05 36.42
CA ASP A 41 10.28 0.96 37.16
C ASP A 41 11.69 1.19 36.56
N THR A 42 12.51 1.98 37.26
CA THR A 42 13.87 2.29 36.81
C THR A 42 14.87 1.14 36.98
N ASN A 43 14.49 0.05 37.66
CA ASN A 43 15.29 -1.15 37.84
C ASN A 43 14.90 -2.27 36.86
N ASP A 44 14.04 -1.96 35.88
CA ASP A 44 13.48 -2.91 34.92
C ASP A 44 12.54 -3.96 35.56
N ASP A 45 12.02 -3.69 36.77
CA ASP A 45 11.01 -4.53 37.41
C ASP A 45 9.61 -4.17 36.89
N PRO A 46 8.78 -5.15 36.47
CA PRO A 46 7.42 -4.88 36.02
C PRO A 46 6.54 -4.44 37.21
N ILE A 47 5.86 -3.31 37.06
CA ILE A 47 5.05 -2.67 38.11
C ILE A 47 3.55 -2.68 37.83
N ALA A 48 3.16 -2.80 36.56
CA ALA A 48 1.78 -2.96 36.13
C ALA A 48 1.74 -3.54 34.72
N ASP A 49 0.75 -4.37 34.41
CA ASP A 49 0.52 -4.89 33.07
C ASP A 49 -0.95 -4.93 32.69
N LEU A 50 -1.19 -4.83 31.39
CA LEU A 50 -2.45 -5.16 30.73
C LEU A 50 -2.08 -6.01 29.52
N LYS A 51 -2.39 -7.29 29.61
CA LYS A 51 -1.98 -8.28 28.62
C LYS A 51 -3.12 -8.61 27.67
N ASP A 52 -2.74 -8.88 26.44
CA ASP A 52 -3.62 -9.40 25.39
C ASP A 52 -4.89 -8.56 25.23
N LEU A 53 -4.73 -7.23 25.27
CA LEU A 53 -5.84 -6.32 25.09
C LEU A 53 -6.34 -6.40 23.66
N LYS A 54 -7.61 -6.76 23.57
CA LYS A 54 -8.43 -6.69 22.38
C LYS A 54 -8.84 -5.24 22.15
N LEU A 55 -8.25 -4.61 21.13
CA LEU A 55 -8.37 -3.17 20.92
C LEU A 55 -9.67 -2.82 20.19
N THR A 56 -10.39 -1.84 20.70
CA THR A 56 -11.57 -1.28 20.01
C THR A 56 -11.22 -0.05 19.17
N ASN A 57 -10.17 0.68 19.54
CA ASN A 57 -9.65 1.83 18.81
C ASN A 57 -8.38 1.46 18.04
N VAL A 58 -8.57 0.64 17.02
CA VAL A 58 -7.54 0.25 16.06
C VAL A 58 -8.06 0.52 14.64
N ALA A 59 -7.18 0.94 13.73
CA ALA A 59 -7.53 1.15 12.33
C ALA A 59 -6.48 0.54 11.42
N PHE A 60 -6.93 -0.24 10.45
CA PHE A 60 -6.10 -0.91 9.46
C PHE A 60 -6.99 -1.33 8.28
N ASP A 61 -6.36 -1.66 7.17
CA ASP A 61 -7.05 -2.12 5.97
C ASP A 61 -7.08 -3.65 5.93
N ARG A 62 -8.16 -4.19 5.36
CA ARG A 62 -8.37 -5.61 5.10
C ARG A 62 -8.86 -5.77 3.68
N ILE A 63 -8.61 -6.96 3.15
CA ILE A 63 -9.12 -7.36 1.84
C ILE A 63 -10.62 -7.63 1.92
N ASP A 64 -11.06 -8.38 2.94
CA ASP A 64 -12.47 -8.61 3.24
C ASP A 64 -12.71 -8.78 4.75
N ASP A 65 -13.99 -8.83 5.15
CA ASP A 65 -14.45 -8.96 6.53
C ASP A 65 -14.36 -10.39 7.09
N THR A 66 -13.97 -11.37 6.27
CA THR A 66 -13.91 -12.79 6.65
C THR A 66 -12.53 -13.21 7.16
N THR A 67 -11.49 -12.42 6.88
CA THR A 67 -10.12 -12.68 7.36
C THR A 67 -9.76 -11.90 8.62
N ASP A 68 -8.83 -12.43 9.40
CA ASP A 68 -8.13 -11.73 10.48
C ASP A 68 -6.77 -11.16 10.03
N LEU A 69 -6.57 -10.99 8.71
CA LEU A 69 -5.32 -10.52 8.15
C LEU A 69 -5.38 -9.00 7.91
N VAL A 70 -4.33 -8.31 8.35
CA VAL A 70 -4.04 -6.95 7.89
C VAL A 70 -3.60 -7.02 6.43
N GLN A 71 -4.17 -6.19 5.56
CA GLN A 71 -3.77 -6.11 4.16
C GLN A 71 -2.30 -5.64 4.06
N PRO A 72 -1.42 -6.30 3.28
CA PRO A 72 -0.09 -5.78 2.96
C PRO A 72 -0.17 -4.41 2.28
N ASP A 73 0.94 -3.66 2.26
CA ASP A 73 0.96 -2.30 1.69
C ASP A 73 -0.02 -1.31 2.37
N SER A 74 -0.26 -1.51 3.67
CA SER A 74 -1.18 -0.70 4.47
C SER A 74 -0.55 -0.19 5.76
N THR A 75 -1.31 0.56 6.54
CA THR A 75 -0.88 1.07 7.84
C THR A 75 -1.79 0.61 8.97
N VAL A 76 -1.21 0.03 10.01
CA VAL A 76 -1.90 -0.26 11.27
C VAL A 76 -1.73 0.91 12.24
N TRP A 77 -2.85 1.39 12.78
CA TRP A 77 -2.93 2.44 13.80
C TRP A 77 -3.48 1.87 15.10
N VAL A 78 -2.67 1.89 16.15
CA VAL A 78 -3.09 1.50 17.51
C VAL A 78 -3.22 2.76 18.34
N SER A 79 -4.44 3.09 18.78
CA SER A 79 -4.67 4.27 19.61
C SER A 79 -3.95 4.14 20.96
N LEU A 80 -3.38 5.25 21.43
CA LEU A 80 -2.81 5.41 22.77
C LEU A 80 -3.70 6.31 23.65
N GLY A 81 -4.85 6.74 23.14
CA GLY A 81 -5.75 7.65 23.84
C GLY A 81 -5.48 9.13 23.49
N ALA A 82 -5.44 10.00 24.49
CA ALA A 82 -5.49 11.45 24.29
C ALA A 82 -4.40 12.00 23.34
N GLU A 83 -4.78 12.99 22.54
CA GLU A 83 -3.86 13.81 21.73
C GLU A 83 -2.84 14.56 22.63
N ASP A 84 -1.66 14.83 22.07
CA ASP A 84 -0.57 15.62 22.67
C ASP A 84 0.00 15.08 24.00
N PHE A 85 -0.16 13.78 24.25
CA PHE A 85 0.36 13.13 25.46
C PHE A 85 1.56 12.24 25.17
N PHE A 86 1.39 11.19 24.37
CA PHE A 86 2.44 10.24 23.97
C PHE A 86 3.32 10.75 22.83
N THR A 87 2.83 11.72 22.05
CA THR A 87 3.61 12.44 21.03
C THR A 87 4.46 13.57 21.61
N ASN A 88 4.16 14.00 22.84
CA ASN A 88 4.85 15.10 23.48
C ASN A 88 6.27 14.72 23.93
N LYS A 89 7.26 15.24 23.19
CA LYS A 89 8.69 14.99 23.42
C LYS A 89 9.20 15.56 24.74
N ASP A 90 8.50 16.49 25.39
CA ASP A 90 8.88 16.98 26.71
C ASP A 90 8.47 16.01 27.82
N LEU A 91 7.46 15.16 27.58
CA LEU A 91 6.96 14.20 28.58
C LEU A 91 7.61 12.83 28.43
N PHE A 92 7.83 12.38 27.19
CA PHE A 92 8.35 11.04 26.91
C PHE A 92 9.54 11.06 25.96
N LYS A 93 10.50 10.17 26.23
CA LYS A 93 11.43 9.66 25.23
C LYS A 93 10.80 8.42 24.60
N VAL A 94 10.56 8.48 23.30
CA VAL A 94 9.91 7.40 22.52
C VAL A 94 10.97 6.62 21.75
N LYS A 95 10.92 5.29 21.84
CA LYS A 95 11.78 4.37 21.08
C LYS A 95 10.93 3.29 20.40
N PRO A 96 10.58 3.46 19.11
CA PRO A 96 9.94 2.42 18.32
C PRO A 96 10.91 1.28 18.01
N ASP A 97 10.37 0.07 17.89
CA ASP A 97 11.05 -1.15 17.47
C ASP A 97 10.17 -1.93 16.48
N LYS A 98 10.78 -2.46 15.42
CA LYS A 98 10.07 -3.29 14.42
C LYS A 98 9.84 -4.72 14.92
N GLY A 99 10.48 -5.10 16.03
CA GLY A 99 10.46 -6.46 16.56
C GLY A 99 11.33 -7.41 15.74
N ASP A 100 11.26 -8.70 16.08
CA ASP A 100 12.07 -9.74 15.42
C ASP A 100 11.32 -10.43 14.27
N ASN A 101 10.00 -10.58 14.41
CA ASN A 101 9.20 -11.28 13.41
C ASN A 101 8.97 -10.40 12.17
N ASN A 102 9.50 -10.85 11.04
CA ASN A 102 9.29 -10.24 9.72
C ASN A 102 9.59 -8.73 9.66
N ALA A 103 10.49 -8.23 10.52
CA ALA A 103 10.81 -6.81 10.66
C ALA A 103 11.20 -6.10 9.34
N LYS A 104 11.73 -6.87 8.37
CA LYS A 104 12.08 -6.37 7.03
C LYS A 104 10.85 -5.95 6.21
N LEU A 105 9.69 -6.54 6.50
CA LEU A 105 8.38 -6.22 5.91
C LEU A 105 7.67 -5.07 6.65
N ILE A 106 8.23 -4.54 7.75
CA ILE A 106 7.80 -3.27 8.33
C ILE A 106 8.69 -2.16 7.75
N SER A 107 8.11 -1.19 7.06
CA SER A 107 8.86 -0.02 6.57
C SER A 107 9.19 0.92 7.74
N LYS A 108 8.23 1.15 8.65
CA LYS A 108 8.38 2.09 9.76
C LYS A 108 7.45 1.77 10.93
N VAL A 109 7.94 1.98 12.15
CA VAL A 109 7.11 2.11 13.36
C VAL A 109 7.35 3.50 13.92
N SER A 110 6.29 4.22 14.25
CA SER A 110 6.37 5.57 14.80
C SER A 110 5.19 5.87 15.72
N VAL A 111 5.25 7.01 16.40
CA VAL A 111 4.15 7.55 17.20
C VAL A 111 3.74 8.88 16.60
N ALA A 112 2.46 9.05 16.34
CA ALA A 112 1.90 10.22 15.70
C ALA A 112 0.49 10.50 16.22
N THR A 113 0.05 11.75 16.10
CA THR A 113 -1.35 12.11 16.30
C THR A 113 -2.13 11.76 15.03
N SER A 114 -3.22 11.03 15.19
CA SER A 114 -4.07 10.58 14.09
C SER A 114 -4.90 11.72 13.50
N ASP A 115 -5.43 11.50 12.30
CA ASP A 115 -6.56 12.28 11.81
C ASP A 115 -7.81 12.05 12.69
N ARG A 116 -8.78 12.97 12.57
CA ARG A 116 -9.98 13.01 13.45
C ARG A 116 -10.90 11.81 13.27
N ASP A 117 -10.96 11.31 12.04
CA ASP A 117 -11.81 10.23 11.56
C ASP A 117 -11.08 8.88 11.53
N LYS A 118 -9.84 8.83 12.04
CA LYS A 118 -9.00 7.65 11.94
C LYS A 118 -9.56 6.45 12.71
N PHE A 119 -10.20 6.71 13.84
CA PHE A 119 -10.82 5.70 14.70
C PHE A 119 -12.34 5.89 14.69
N SER A 120 -13.08 4.79 14.79
CA SER A 120 -14.54 4.81 14.84
C SER A 120 -15.06 5.56 16.09
N GLY A 121 -16.25 6.17 15.96
CA GLY A 121 -16.99 6.75 17.11
C GLY A 121 -16.76 8.23 17.44
N ASP A 122 -16.36 9.09 16.49
CA ASP A 122 -16.10 10.54 16.67
C ASP A 122 -15.29 10.85 17.95
N LEU A 123 -14.19 10.13 18.13
CA LEU A 123 -13.35 10.26 19.32
C LEU A 123 -12.36 11.45 19.22
N GLY A 124 -12.38 12.18 18.10
CA GLY A 124 -11.40 13.21 17.78
C GLY A 124 -10.01 12.63 17.52
N ARG A 125 -9.01 13.52 17.44
CA ARG A 125 -7.61 13.11 17.27
C ARG A 125 -7.12 12.35 18.50
N LYS A 126 -6.28 11.35 18.25
CA LYS A 126 -5.65 10.52 19.28
C LYS A 126 -4.17 10.42 18.99
N ASP A 127 -3.34 10.37 20.02
CA ASP A 127 -2.00 9.84 19.83
C ASP A 127 -2.10 8.34 19.53
N ALA A 128 -1.26 7.85 18.63
CA ALA A 128 -1.33 6.47 18.16
C ALA A 128 0.05 5.96 17.76
N ILE A 129 0.23 4.64 17.87
CA ILE A 129 1.33 3.92 17.25
C ILE A 129 0.94 3.66 15.80
N LYS A 130 1.79 4.11 14.87
CA LYS A 130 1.65 3.94 13.42
C LYS A 130 2.67 2.91 12.94
N ILE A 131 2.19 1.81 12.38
CA ILE A 131 3.01 0.72 11.82
C ILE A 131 2.72 0.64 10.32
N GLU A 132 3.73 0.94 9.50
CA GLU A 132 3.63 0.90 8.04
C GLU A 132 4.18 -0.44 7.55
N VAL A 133 3.31 -1.25 6.94
CA VAL A 133 3.63 -2.58 6.41
C VAL A 133 3.95 -2.44 4.93
N LYS A 134 5.04 -3.07 4.50
CA LYS A 134 5.43 -3.12 3.09
C LYS A 134 4.45 -3.98 2.29
N PRO A 135 4.42 -3.80 0.96
CA PRO A 135 3.76 -4.77 0.10
C PRO A 135 4.39 -6.16 0.23
N ASP A 136 3.56 -7.18 0.05
CA ASP A 136 3.95 -8.57 -0.13
C ASP A 136 3.29 -9.10 -1.41
N TYR A 137 4.00 -9.95 -2.16
CA TYR A 137 3.52 -10.51 -3.44
C TYR A 137 3.38 -12.03 -3.39
N THR A 138 3.19 -12.57 -2.18
CA THR A 138 3.00 -13.98 -1.92
C THR A 138 1.65 -14.22 -1.26
N ASP A 139 1.21 -15.47 -1.18
CA ASP A 139 0.04 -15.85 -0.38
C ASP A 139 0.44 -16.40 0.99
N ASN A 140 1.56 -15.93 1.54
CA ASN A 140 2.00 -16.29 2.88
C ASN A 140 1.40 -15.31 3.90
N ASP A 141 1.11 -15.86 5.09
CA ASP A 141 0.76 -15.07 6.25
C ASP A 141 1.99 -14.82 7.12
N TYR A 142 2.19 -13.57 7.49
CA TYR A 142 3.31 -13.11 8.29
C TYR A 142 2.83 -12.57 9.63
N LYS A 143 3.34 -13.15 10.71
CA LYS A 143 3.18 -12.59 12.05
C LYS A 143 4.11 -11.40 12.23
N PHE A 144 3.61 -10.34 12.88
CA PHE A 144 4.37 -9.17 13.28
C PHE A 144 4.33 -8.97 14.78
N THR A 145 5.45 -8.51 15.35
CA THR A 145 5.59 -8.22 16.79
C THR A 145 6.33 -6.91 17.07
N PRO A 146 5.95 -5.77 16.47
CA PRO A 146 6.58 -4.49 16.78
C PRO A 146 6.26 -4.03 18.20
N SER A 147 7.08 -3.13 18.73
CA SER A 147 6.84 -2.53 20.04
C SER A 147 7.26 -1.07 20.08
N VAL A 148 6.72 -0.33 21.05
CA VAL A 148 7.14 1.05 21.31
C VAL A 148 7.40 1.22 22.81
N LYS A 149 8.60 1.69 23.14
CA LYS A 149 8.98 2.05 24.51
C LYS A 149 8.78 3.56 24.74
N PHE A 150 8.02 3.89 25.77
CA PHE A 150 7.81 5.25 26.27
C PHE A 150 8.49 5.40 27.63
N THR A 151 9.60 6.13 27.68
CA THR A 151 10.29 6.44 28.94
C THR A 151 9.92 7.84 29.41
N ALA A 152 9.36 7.94 30.62
CA ALA A 152 8.97 9.22 31.19
C ALA A 152 10.19 10.08 31.53
N LYS A 153 10.10 11.38 31.22
CA LYS A 153 11.13 12.39 31.50
C LYS A 153 10.93 13.14 32.82
N ASP A 154 9.88 12.79 33.55
CA ASP A 154 9.56 13.36 34.85
C ASP A 154 8.82 12.30 35.68
N ALA A 155 8.62 12.54 36.96
CA ALA A 155 7.89 11.60 37.82
C ALA A 155 6.44 11.41 37.34
N ILE A 156 5.95 10.17 37.39
CA ILE A 156 4.64 9.77 36.86
C ILE A 156 3.81 9.03 37.90
N LYS A 157 2.48 9.01 37.72
CA LYS A 157 1.60 8.14 38.51
C LYS A 157 1.12 6.95 37.69
N VAL A 158 1.39 5.74 38.19
CA VAL A 158 0.92 4.46 37.65
C VAL A 158 0.02 3.84 38.71
N ASN A 159 -1.25 3.57 38.36
CA ASN A 159 -2.27 3.03 39.29
C ASN A 159 -2.37 3.78 40.63
N GLY A 160 -2.20 5.11 40.61
CA GLY A 160 -2.27 5.96 41.80
C GLY A 160 -0.96 6.08 42.60
N THR A 161 0.03 5.23 42.31
CA THR A 161 1.35 5.23 42.94
C THR A 161 2.32 6.12 42.16
N ASP A 162 3.10 6.95 42.87
CA ASP A 162 4.15 7.79 42.27
C ASP A 162 5.40 6.96 41.96
N TYR A 163 5.92 7.13 40.74
CA TYR A 163 7.15 6.53 40.26
C TYR A 163 8.10 7.62 39.75
N PRO A 164 9.43 7.43 39.91
CA PRO A 164 10.41 8.45 39.55
C PRO A 164 10.52 8.66 38.03
N GLU A 165 11.27 9.70 37.65
CA GLU A 165 11.75 9.87 36.27
C GLU A 165 12.47 8.58 35.80
N GLY A 166 12.30 8.22 34.54
CA GLY A 166 12.91 7.02 33.94
C GLY A 166 12.04 5.77 33.97
N THR A 167 10.94 5.77 34.74
CA THR A 167 9.87 4.76 34.62
C THR A 167 9.33 4.73 33.20
N TYR A 168 9.02 3.54 32.69
CA TYR A 168 8.68 3.38 31.28
C TYR A 168 7.58 2.36 31.02
N CYS A 169 6.91 2.53 29.89
CA CYS A 169 5.94 1.57 29.35
C CYS A 169 6.50 0.97 28.06
N ILE A 170 6.33 -0.33 27.88
CA ILE A 170 6.46 -1.00 26.59
C ILE A 170 5.06 -1.38 26.13
N VAL A 171 4.73 -0.98 24.90
CA VAL A 171 3.53 -1.42 24.20
C VAL A 171 3.96 -2.42 23.14
N ASP A 172 3.71 -3.70 23.40
CA ASP A 172 3.94 -4.79 22.45
C ASP A 172 2.68 -5.00 21.62
N ILE A 173 2.82 -5.09 20.29
CA ILE A 173 1.68 -5.23 19.37
C ILE A 173 1.87 -6.52 18.57
N VAL A 174 0.80 -7.29 18.41
CA VAL A 174 0.77 -8.53 17.63
C VAL A 174 -0.35 -8.48 16.61
N PHE A 175 -0.03 -8.79 15.36
CA PHE A 175 -1.01 -8.96 14.28
C PHE A 175 -0.43 -9.86 13.19
N TRP A 176 -1.28 -10.33 12.29
CA TRP A 176 -0.91 -11.06 11.07
C TRP A 176 -1.23 -10.21 9.85
N SER A 177 -0.41 -10.32 8.80
CA SER A 177 -0.67 -9.71 7.49
C SER A 177 -0.34 -10.70 6.39
N GLY A 178 -1.17 -10.74 5.36
CA GLY A 178 -1.06 -11.67 4.25
C GLY A 178 -2.05 -11.32 3.15
N ASN A 179 -1.81 -11.86 1.95
CA ASN A 179 -2.73 -11.72 0.83
C ASN A 179 -3.73 -12.88 0.79
N LEU A 180 -4.95 -12.60 0.33
CA LEU A 180 -5.91 -13.64 0.00
C LEU A 180 -5.57 -14.30 -1.32
N SER A 181 -5.73 -15.62 -1.39
CA SER A 181 -5.57 -16.33 -2.65
C SER A 181 -6.92 -16.61 -3.29
N GLN A 182 -7.09 -16.17 -4.53
CA GLN A 182 -8.34 -16.26 -5.29
C GLN A 182 -8.10 -16.80 -6.70
N ASP A 183 -9.14 -17.30 -7.35
CA ASP A 183 -9.09 -17.68 -8.77
C ASP A 183 -9.04 -16.42 -9.66
N ALA A 184 -8.44 -16.53 -10.85
CA ALA A 184 -8.15 -15.38 -11.69
C ALA A 184 -9.36 -14.74 -12.39
N ASP A 185 -10.42 -15.49 -12.68
CA ASP A 185 -11.60 -15.01 -13.43
C ASP A 185 -12.49 -14.05 -12.63
N ARG A 186 -12.03 -12.81 -12.48
CA ARG A 186 -12.60 -11.81 -11.58
C ARG A 186 -12.29 -10.38 -12.00
N ASP A 187 -13.11 -9.48 -11.47
CA ASP A 187 -13.02 -8.04 -11.62
C ASP A 187 -12.41 -7.40 -10.36
N TYR A 188 -11.56 -6.39 -10.56
CA TYR A 188 -10.87 -5.66 -9.47
C TYR A 188 -10.97 -4.15 -9.67
N ALA A 189 -11.20 -3.39 -8.60
CA ALA A 189 -11.09 -1.94 -8.70
C ALA A 189 -9.60 -1.52 -8.79
N ALA A 190 -9.31 -0.48 -9.56
CA ALA A 190 -7.98 0.12 -9.60
C ALA A 190 -7.59 0.66 -8.21
N GLY A 191 -6.38 0.33 -7.80
CA GLY A 191 -5.84 0.64 -6.47
C GLY A 191 -6.06 -0.46 -5.44
N ASP A 192 -6.98 -1.40 -5.68
CA ASP A 192 -7.17 -2.55 -4.79
C ASP A 192 -5.92 -3.45 -4.80
N GLY A 193 -5.66 -4.05 -3.64
CA GLY A 193 -4.52 -4.92 -3.44
C GLY A 193 -4.86 -6.00 -2.42
N GLY A 194 -3.85 -6.71 -1.95
CA GLY A 194 -4.06 -7.74 -0.94
C GLY A 194 -4.51 -9.10 -1.51
N VAL A 195 -4.57 -9.27 -2.83
CA VAL A 195 -5.00 -10.53 -3.47
C VAL A 195 -3.90 -11.11 -4.35
N VAL A 196 -3.76 -12.43 -4.34
CA VAL A 196 -2.86 -13.20 -5.20
C VAL A 196 -3.69 -14.19 -6.01
N LEU A 197 -3.64 -14.07 -7.34
CA LEU A 197 -4.45 -14.86 -8.26
C LEU A 197 -3.81 -16.19 -8.60
N LYS A 198 -4.64 -17.23 -8.60
CA LYS A 198 -4.35 -18.57 -9.08
C LYS A 198 -5.08 -18.77 -10.41
N PRO A 199 -4.36 -18.77 -11.54
CA PRO A 199 -4.99 -19.05 -12.82
C PRO A 199 -5.57 -20.46 -12.91
N ALA A 200 -6.70 -20.58 -13.60
CA ALA A 200 -7.24 -21.84 -14.06
C ALA A 200 -6.24 -22.52 -15.00
N LYS A 201 -5.89 -23.76 -14.66
CA LYS A 201 -4.86 -24.53 -15.36
C LYS A 201 -5.37 -24.98 -16.73
N ASN A 202 -4.57 -24.74 -17.77
CA ASN A 202 -4.88 -25.15 -19.15
C ASN A 202 -6.27 -24.68 -19.63
N ASP A 203 -6.74 -23.57 -19.06
CA ASP A 203 -8.03 -22.97 -19.37
C ASP A 203 -7.85 -21.48 -19.66
N ASP A 204 -8.85 -20.88 -20.26
CA ASP A 204 -8.87 -19.44 -20.49
C ASP A 204 -9.12 -18.71 -19.17
N ASN A 205 -8.38 -17.63 -18.96
CA ASN A 205 -8.48 -16.76 -17.79
C ASN A 205 -8.69 -15.32 -18.26
N GLU A 206 -9.55 -14.60 -17.56
CA GLU A 206 -9.83 -13.19 -17.82
C GLU A 206 -9.85 -12.38 -16.52
N ILE A 207 -9.08 -11.29 -16.50
CA ILE A 207 -9.07 -10.34 -15.38
C ILE A 207 -9.43 -8.99 -15.92
N THR A 208 -10.36 -8.31 -15.27
CA THR A 208 -10.71 -6.93 -15.57
C THR A 208 -10.29 -6.03 -14.42
N TRP A 209 -9.93 -4.80 -14.78
CA TRP A 209 -9.76 -3.71 -13.84
C TRP A 209 -10.72 -2.60 -14.15
N GLU A 210 -11.36 -2.07 -13.12
CA GLU A 210 -12.39 -1.05 -13.21
C GLU A 210 -12.01 0.18 -12.36
N ASP A 211 -12.45 1.37 -12.76
CA ASP A 211 -12.51 2.54 -11.89
C ASP A 211 -13.95 2.81 -11.43
N GLU A 212 -14.23 3.99 -10.85
CA GLU A 212 -15.57 4.30 -10.33
C GLU A 212 -16.67 4.21 -11.40
N ASN A 213 -16.33 4.32 -12.69
CA ASN A 213 -17.32 4.42 -13.75
C ASN A 213 -17.07 3.47 -14.94
N ASN A 214 -15.85 2.99 -15.17
CA ASN A 214 -15.49 2.28 -16.40
C ASN A 214 -14.53 1.10 -16.18
N THR A 215 -14.57 0.12 -17.08
CA THR A 215 -13.48 -0.82 -17.27
C THR A 215 -12.28 -0.09 -17.87
N ILE A 216 -11.11 -0.22 -17.25
CA ILE A 216 -9.90 0.51 -17.66
C ILE A 216 -8.82 -0.42 -18.23
N ALA A 217 -8.84 -1.71 -17.88
CA ALA A 217 -7.93 -2.69 -18.47
C ALA A 217 -8.51 -4.11 -18.42
N THR A 218 -8.08 -4.95 -19.35
CA THR A 218 -8.41 -6.37 -19.35
C THR A 218 -7.19 -7.22 -19.72
N LEU A 219 -6.97 -8.31 -19.01
CA LEU A 219 -5.93 -9.30 -19.29
C LEU A 219 -6.56 -10.66 -19.59
N LYS A 220 -6.37 -11.15 -20.82
CA LYS A 220 -6.86 -12.45 -21.27
C LYS A 220 -5.71 -13.40 -21.56
N PHE A 221 -5.71 -14.60 -20.98
CA PHE A 221 -4.62 -15.56 -21.18
C PHE A 221 -5.03 -17.01 -20.92
N ALA A 222 -4.41 -17.94 -21.66
CA ALA A 222 -4.54 -19.37 -21.36
C ALA A 222 -3.54 -19.76 -20.28
N GLY A 223 -4.02 -20.21 -19.12
CA GLY A 223 -3.20 -20.59 -17.97
C GLY A 223 -2.26 -21.75 -18.28
N ASP A 224 -1.05 -21.73 -17.71
CA ASP A 224 -0.10 -22.83 -17.87
C ASP A 224 -0.33 -24.01 -16.90
N ASP A 225 0.42 -25.08 -17.13
CA ASP A 225 0.36 -26.31 -16.33
C ASP A 225 0.83 -26.12 -14.87
N ASN A 226 1.55 -25.04 -14.57
CA ASN A 226 2.22 -24.83 -13.28
C ASN A 226 1.41 -23.98 -12.30
N GLN A 227 0.39 -23.24 -12.77
CA GLN A 227 -0.46 -22.35 -11.94
C GLN A 227 0.38 -21.40 -11.08
N THR A 228 1.41 -20.80 -11.67
CA THR A 228 2.20 -19.77 -10.99
C THR A 228 1.27 -18.61 -10.64
N LYS A 229 1.26 -18.24 -9.37
CA LYS A 229 0.41 -17.16 -8.90
C LYS A 229 0.96 -15.82 -9.36
N PHE A 230 0.09 -14.83 -9.47
CA PHE A 230 0.52 -13.47 -9.73
C PHE A 230 -0.38 -12.45 -9.03
N PHE A 231 0.13 -11.23 -8.92
CA PHE A 231 -0.50 -10.15 -8.16
C PHE A 231 -1.19 -9.18 -9.14
N PRO A 232 -2.52 -9.01 -9.07
CA PRO A 232 -3.28 -8.29 -10.08
C PRO A 232 -3.44 -6.80 -9.74
N LYS A 233 -2.53 -6.15 -9.02
CA LYS A 233 -2.74 -4.74 -8.66
C LYS A 233 -2.48 -3.84 -9.86
N LEU A 234 -3.47 -3.02 -10.23
CA LEU A 234 -3.34 -1.90 -11.14
C LEU A 234 -3.52 -0.59 -10.36
N SER A 235 -2.58 0.34 -10.48
CA SER A 235 -2.73 1.72 -10.02
C SER A 235 -2.76 2.67 -11.21
N THR A 236 -3.68 3.63 -11.17
CA THR A 236 -3.77 4.75 -12.12
C THR A 236 -3.21 6.06 -11.56
N LYS A 237 -2.64 6.02 -10.35
CA LYS A 237 -2.06 7.19 -9.69
C LYS A 237 -0.61 7.40 -10.11
N TRP A 238 -0.27 8.67 -10.31
CA TRP A 238 1.11 9.14 -10.48
C TRP A 238 1.83 9.12 -9.12
N GLU A 239 2.23 7.93 -8.67
CA GLU A 239 2.96 7.74 -7.40
C GLU A 239 4.43 8.16 -7.50
N ASP A 240 4.96 8.26 -8.73
CA ASP A 240 6.32 8.71 -9.01
C ASP A 240 6.28 10.10 -9.66
N ALA A 241 6.66 11.11 -8.88
CA ALA A 241 6.66 12.51 -9.32
C ALA A 241 7.59 12.72 -10.53
N ASP A 242 8.63 11.89 -10.69
CA ASP A 242 9.62 12.04 -11.74
C ASP A 242 9.01 11.80 -13.12
N TYR A 243 8.05 10.86 -13.27
CA TYR A 243 7.40 10.65 -14.57
C TYR A 243 6.44 11.77 -14.91
N ALA A 244 5.69 12.28 -13.94
CA ALA A 244 4.65 13.28 -14.15
C ALA A 244 5.22 14.57 -14.76
N GLU A 245 6.45 14.94 -14.42
CA GLU A 245 7.11 16.14 -14.95
C GLU A 245 7.34 16.08 -16.48
N TYR A 246 7.61 14.90 -17.05
CA TYR A 246 7.79 14.74 -18.50
C TYR A 246 6.50 14.98 -19.29
N PHE A 247 5.34 14.81 -18.66
CA PHE A 247 4.02 14.92 -19.30
C PHE A 247 3.24 16.16 -18.83
N ALA A 248 3.86 17.08 -18.08
CA ALA A 248 3.16 18.19 -17.43
C ALA A 248 2.47 19.18 -18.40
N ASP A 249 2.84 19.19 -19.69
CA ASP A 249 2.28 20.07 -20.72
C ASP A 249 1.19 19.41 -21.60
N GLN A 250 0.68 18.26 -21.16
CA GLN A 250 -0.31 17.46 -21.88
C GLN A 250 -1.13 16.58 -20.94
N ASP A 251 -2.21 16.02 -21.48
CA ASP A 251 -2.89 14.93 -20.80
C ASP A 251 -2.10 13.62 -21.00
N ALA A 252 -1.99 12.85 -19.92
CA ALA A 252 -1.37 11.55 -19.91
C ALA A 252 -1.94 10.67 -18.79
N PHE A 253 -2.07 9.38 -19.07
CA PHE A 253 -2.68 8.41 -18.17
C PHE A 253 -1.72 7.26 -17.91
N ILE A 254 -1.50 6.94 -16.64
CA ILE A 254 -0.61 5.88 -16.21
C ILE A 254 -1.39 4.62 -15.82
N PHE A 255 -0.90 3.47 -16.25
CA PHE A 255 -1.38 2.14 -15.91
C PHE A 255 -0.23 1.36 -15.29
N ASN A 256 -0.16 1.39 -13.96
CA ASN A 256 0.90 0.76 -13.21
C ASN A 256 0.46 -0.58 -12.64
N PHE A 257 0.82 -1.66 -13.33
CA PHE A 257 0.60 -3.04 -12.86
C PHE A 257 1.69 -3.56 -11.92
N VAL A 258 2.73 -2.74 -11.66
CA VAL A 258 3.90 -3.12 -10.85
C VAL A 258 3.77 -2.50 -9.47
N ALA A 259 3.74 -3.36 -8.46
CA ALA A 259 3.76 -2.88 -7.09
C ALA A 259 5.20 -2.46 -6.71
N SER A 260 5.45 -1.15 -6.80
CA SER A 260 6.47 -0.26 -6.19
C SER A 260 7.93 -0.72 -5.94
N ALA A 261 8.37 -1.88 -6.40
CA ALA A 261 9.78 -2.21 -6.53
C ALA A 261 9.97 -3.02 -7.81
N ALA A 262 10.77 -2.47 -8.73
CA ALA A 262 11.07 -2.97 -10.07
C ALA A 262 10.94 -4.50 -10.23
N GLY A 263 10.14 -4.91 -11.22
CA GLY A 263 10.17 -6.28 -11.74
C GLY A 263 8.80 -6.93 -11.92
N LYS A 264 8.14 -6.59 -13.03
CA LYS A 264 7.39 -7.52 -13.89
C LYS A 264 6.56 -8.60 -13.19
N THR A 265 5.25 -8.41 -13.15
CA THR A 265 4.30 -9.46 -12.80
C THR A 265 4.26 -10.49 -13.93
N LYS A 266 5.05 -11.56 -13.80
CA LYS A 266 5.07 -12.66 -14.77
C LYS A 266 3.71 -13.32 -14.83
N ILE A 267 3.19 -13.48 -16.05
CA ILE A 267 1.91 -14.11 -16.29
C ILE A 267 2.13 -15.61 -16.46
N SER A 268 1.41 -16.42 -15.69
CA SER A 268 1.49 -17.89 -15.77
C SER A 268 0.69 -18.40 -16.97
N SER A 269 1.21 -18.17 -18.17
CA SER A 269 0.55 -18.52 -19.42
C SER A 269 1.43 -19.36 -20.34
N THR A 270 0.79 -20.31 -21.02
CA THR A 270 1.40 -21.12 -22.09
C THR A 270 1.86 -20.25 -23.27
N SER A 271 1.16 -19.14 -23.53
CA SER A 271 1.42 -18.22 -24.64
C SER A 271 1.54 -16.77 -24.15
N ARG A 272 1.64 -15.80 -25.07
CA ARG A 272 1.57 -14.38 -24.69
C ARG A 272 0.11 -14.03 -24.39
N ALA A 273 -0.13 -13.47 -23.21
CA ALA A 273 -1.41 -12.89 -22.82
C ALA A 273 -1.78 -11.73 -23.74
N THR A 274 -3.08 -11.50 -23.92
CA THR A 274 -3.63 -10.28 -24.50
C THR A 274 -3.85 -9.27 -23.38
N LEU A 275 -3.17 -8.14 -23.44
CA LEU A 275 -3.46 -6.99 -22.58
C LEU A 275 -4.22 -5.95 -23.41
N GLU A 276 -5.35 -5.51 -22.88
CA GLU A 276 -6.20 -4.44 -23.42
C GLU A 276 -6.18 -3.30 -22.41
N LEU A 277 -5.75 -2.11 -22.85
CA LEU A 277 -5.86 -0.87 -22.09
C LEU A 277 -6.96 -0.05 -22.74
N TYR A 278 -8.00 0.29 -21.98
CA TYR A 278 -9.11 1.07 -22.53
C TYR A 278 -8.62 2.48 -22.83
N ASN A 279 -9.08 3.05 -23.95
CA ASN A 279 -8.63 4.35 -24.41
C ASN A 279 -9.11 5.44 -23.45
N PRO A 280 -8.21 6.09 -22.69
CA PRO A 280 -8.62 7.11 -21.72
C PRO A 280 -9.12 8.40 -22.38
N TYR A 281 -8.91 8.56 -23.68
CA TYR A 281 -9.39 9.70 -24.46
C TYR A 281 -10.77 9.49 -25.07
N TYR A 282 -11.39 8.33 -24.84
CA TYR A 282 -12.76 8.06 -25.26
C TYR A 282 -13.75 8.49 -24.17
N ASP A 283 -14.67 9.38 -24.52
CA ASP A 283 -15.78 9.78 -23.67
C ASP A 283 -17.01 8.93 -24.01
N SER A 284 -17.38 8.03 -23.11
CA SER A 284 -18.51 7.11 -23.30
C SER A 284 -19.89 7.80 -23.19
N GLU A 285 -19.97 8.97 -22.55
CA GLU A 285 -21.21 9.74 -22.42
C GLU A 285 -21.48 10.58 -23.68
N GLU A 286 -20.42 11.12 -24.28
CA GLU A 286 -20.48 11.91 -25.51
C GLU A 286 -20.29 11.07 -26.79
N ASP A 287 -19.88 9.80 -26.67
CA ASP A 287 -19.56 8.89 -27.80
C ASP A 287 -18.51 9.54 -28.73
N GLU A 288 -17.48 10.16 -28.13
CA GLU A 288 -16.48 10.98 -28.83
C GLU A 288 -15.05 10.67 -28.37
N LEU A 289 -14.12 10.69 -29.32
CA LEU A 289 -12.68 10.58 -29.09
C LEU A 289 -12.08 11.99 -28.97
N THR A 290 -11.63 12.36 -27.78
CA THR A 290 -10.91 13.63 -27.55
C THR A 290 -9.53 13.64 -28.20
N VAL A 291 -8.93 12.44 -28.36
CA VAL A 291 -7.70 12.21 -29.11
C VAL A 291 -7.90 10.96 -29.97
N GLU A 292 -7.66 11.11 -31.28
CA GLU A 292 -7.70 9.99 -32.22
C GLU A 292 -6.70 8.89 -31.81
N PRO A 293 -7.10 7.60 -31.78
CA PRO A 293 -6.24 6.50 -31.36
C PRO A 293 -4.93 6.37 -32.16
N GLU A 294 -4.87 6.90 -33.39
CA GLU A 294 -3.65 6.91 -34.22
C GLU A 294 -2.64 7.98 -33.79
N ASN A 295 -3.07 9.00 -33.03
CA ASN A 295 -2.24 10.13 -32.61
C ASN A 295 -1.64 9.94 -31.21
N VAL A 296 -2.17 9.03 -30.40
CA VAL A 296 -1.64 8.78 -29.06
C VAL A 296 -0.23 8.16 -29.11
N VAL A 297 0.53 8.39 -28.05
CA VAL A 297 1.84 7.77 -27.85
C VAL A 297 1.79 6.93 -26.59
N ILE A 298 2.26 5.68 -26.69
CA ILE A 298 2.24 4.72 -25.57
C ILE A 298 3.67 4.43 -25.16
N TYR A 299 3.98 4.68 -23.90
CA TYR A 299 5.27 4.41 -23.29
C TYR A 299 5.20 3.23 -22.33
N MET A 300 6.33 2.56 -22.15
CA MET A 300 6.55 1.59 -21.08
C MET A 300 7.76 2.02 -20.25
N VAL A 301 7.60 2.08 -18.93
CA VAL A 301 8.69 2.40 -18.02
C VAL A 301 9.56 1.15 -17.81
N GLY A 302 10.87 1.29 -18.06
CA GLY A 302 11.86 0.26 -17.85
C GLY A 302 12.20 0.03 -16.38
N ASP A 303 12.89 -1.07 -16.09
CA ASP A 303 13.32 -1.41 -14.72
C ASP A 303 14.29 -0.37 -14.12
N ASP A 304 14.92 0.46 -14.96
CA ASP A 304 15.83 1.56 -14.64
C ASP A 304 15.13 2.95 -14.62
N GLY A 305 13.81 2.99 -14.78
CA GLY A 305 13.03 4.23 -14.88
C GLY A 305 13.02 4.86 -16.28
N SER A 306 13.66 4.24 -17.28
CA SER A 306 13.64 4.76 -18.66
C SER A 306 12.24 4.74 -19.27
N ILE A 307 11.83 5.84 -19.92
CA ILE A 307 10.55 5.94 -20.63
C ILE A 307 10.77 5.52 -22.08
N ASN A 308 10.29 4.32 -22.43
CA ASN A 308 10.49 3.72 -23.75
C ASN A 308 9.21 3.81 -24.59
N ASP A 309 9.29 4.40 -25.79
CA ASP A 309 8.17 4.41 -26.73
C ASP A 309 7.89 2.97 -27.22
N VAL A 310 6.69 2.47 -26.91
CA VAL A 310 6.21 1.14 -27.30
C VAL A 310 4.94 1.23 -28.16
N THR A 311 4.60 2.40 -28.69
CA THR A 311 3.36 2.64 -29.47
C THR A 311 3.18 1.61 -30.58
N ALA A 312 4.25 1.30 -31.31
CA ALA A 312 4.24 0.32 -32.40
C ALA A 312 3.97 -1.14 -31.95
N SER A 313 4.06 -1.42 -30.65
CA SER A 313 3.74 -2.74 -30.06
C SER A 313 2.26 -2.89 -29.72
N PHE A 314 1.49 -1.82 -29.80
CA PHE A 314 0.05 -1.80 -29.56
C PHE A 314 -0.73 -1.67 -30.87
N LYS A 315 -1.97 -2.13 -30.83
CA LYS A 315 -2.95 -1.93 -31.89
C LYS A 315 -4.17 -1.26 -31.28
N ALA A 316 -4.57 -0.12 -31.82
CA ALA A 316 -5.89 0.44 -31.56
C ALA A 316 -6.94 -0.47 -32.21
N VAL A 317 -7.88 -0.97 -31.42
CA VAL A 317 -8.97 -1.84 -31.87
C VAL A 317 -10.27 -1.41 -31.18
N GLU A 318 -11.38 -1.58 -31.87
CA GLU A 318 -12.71 -1.51 -31.28
C GLU A 318 -13.09 -2.94 -30.88
N THR A 319 -13.53 -3.14 -29.63
CA THR A 319 -13.98 -4.44 -29.13
C THR A 319 -15.34 -4.81 -29.75
N ASP A 320 -15.76 -6.06 -29.60
CA ASP A 320 -17.10 -6.49 -30.05
C ASP A 320 -18.24 -5.75 -29.30
N ASP A 321 -17.93 -5.17 -28.14
CA ASP A 321 -18.84 -4.39 -27.31
C ASP A 321 -18.82 -2.88 -27.65
N GLY A 322 -17.97 -2.46 -28.60
CA GLY A 322 -17.85 -1.07 -29.07
C GLY A 322 -16.82 -0.23 -28.32
N ASP A 323 -16.03 -0.82 -27.42
CA ASP A 323 -15.02 -0.09 -26.65
C ASP A 323 -13.73 0.10 -27.46
N TYR A 324 -13.18 1.31 -27.42
CA TYR A 324 -11.88 1.59 -28.00
C TYR A 324 -10.76 1.20 -27.04
N VAL A 325 -9.92 0.24 -27.43
CA VAL A 325 -8.82 -0.26 -26.61
C VAL A 325 -7.50 -0.29 -27.37
N PHE A 326 -6.40 -0.15 -26.63
CA PHE A 326 -5.05 -0.42 -27.11
C PHE A 326 -4.63 -1.83 -26.70
N GLN A 327 -4.52 -2.71 -27.68
CA GLN A 327 -4.23 -4.12 -27.46
C GLN A 327 -2.75 -4.46 -27.73
N THR A 328 -2.13 -5.22 -26.82
CA THR A 328 -0.79 -5.80 -27.02
C THR A 328 -0.70 -7.25 -26.55
N LYS A 329 0.38 -7.94 -26.96
CA LYS A 329 0.70 -9.31 -26.54
C LYS A 329 1.91 -9.31 -25.60
N THR A 330 1.73 -9.70 -24.36
CA THR A 330 2.79 -9.67 -23.34
C THR A 330 2.93 -10.99 -22.55
N ARG A 331 4.10 -11.20 -21.93
CA ARG A 331 4.32 -12.25 -20.91
C ARG A 331 4.43 -11.67 -19.49
N GLU A 332 4.57 -10.36 -19.39
CA GLU A 332 4.88 -9.64 -18.16
C GLU A 332 4.11 -8.31 -18.17
N LEU A 333 3.46 -7.98 -17.06
CA LEU A 333 2.85 -6.66 -16.91
C LEU A 333 3.90 -5.65 -16.43
N GLY A 334 3.81 -4.43 -16.94
CA GLY A 334 4.72 -3.33 -16.64
C GLY A 334 3.97 -2.06 -16.22
N VAL A 335 4.64 -0.93 -16.36
CA VAL A 335 4.02 0.39 -16.20
C VAL A 335 3.88 0.99 -17.59
N TYR A 336 2.65 1.31 -17.98
CA TYR A 336 2.33 1.92 -19.27
C TYR A 336 1.85 3.35 -19.07
N ILE A 337 2.21 4.25 -19.99
CA ILE A 337 1.72 5.63 -20.00
C ILE A 337 1.15 5.90 -21.39
N ILE A 338 -0.10 6.33 -21.47
CA ILE A 338 -0.77 6.74 -22.71
C ILE A 338 -0.83 8.26 -22.71
N ALA A 339 -0.18 8.91 -23.67
CA ALA A 339 -0.04 10.36 -23.77
C ALA A 339 -0.65 10.89 -25.07
N GLU A 340 -1.15 12.12 -25.04
CA GLU A 340 -1.73 12.81 -26.20
C GLU A 340 -0.71 12.99 -27.32
N LYS A 341 0.56 13.24 -26.97
CA LYS A 341 1.67 13.51 -27.90
C LYS A 341 3.00 13.06 -27.30
N PRO A 342 4.10 13.06 -28.09
CA PRO A 342 5.41 12.74 -27.54
C PRO A 342 5.80 13.69 -26.39
N TYR A 343 6.37 13.15 -25.31
CA TYR A 343 6.84 13.99 -24.19
C TYR A 343 7.99 14.92 -24.62
N THR A 344 8.07 16.09 -24.01
CA THR A 344 9.12 17.06 -24.33
C THR A 344 10.32 16.86 -23.41
N THR A 345 11.52 16.71 -23.98
CA THR A 345 12.78 16.59 -23.22
C THR A 345 13.27 17.93 -22.65
N ALA A 346 12.55 19.04 -22.89
CA ALA A 346 12.94 20.38 -22.46
C ALA A 346 12.92 20.57 -20.92
N ALA A 347 12.36 19.62 -20.15
CA ALA A 347 12.46 19.58 -18.70
C ALA A 347 13.76 18.94 -18.17
N ALA A 348 14.56 18.29 -19.03
CA ALA A 348 15.75 17.53 -18.63
C ALA A 348 17.08 18.31 -18.71
N GLU A 349 17.07 19.64 -18.91
CA GLU A 349 18.30 20.44 -19.02
C GLU A 349 19.00 20.76 -17.69
N ASP A 350 18.56 20.22 -16.54
CA ASP A 350 19.27 20.41 -15.25
C ASP A 350 19.53 19.10 -14.47
N VAL A 351 19.77 18.00 -15.18
CA VAL A 351 20.38 16.81 -14.59
C VAL A 351 21.78 16.65 -15.19
N GLU A 352 22.80 17.13 -14.47
CA GLU A 352 24.19 16.80 -14.79
C GLU A 352 24.36 15.27 -14.79
N THR A 353 24.55 14.70 -15.96
CA THR A 353 25.07 13.34 -16.11
C THR A 353 26.42 13.23 -15.41
N PRO A 354 26.62 12.29 -14.47
CA PRO A 354 27.97 11.95 -14.02
C PRO A 354 28.79 11.45 -15.22
N ASP A 355 29.89 12.13 -15.49
CA ASP A 355 30.85 11.81 -16.54
C ASP A 355 31.56 10.48 -16.23
N ASP A 356 30.92 9.37 -16.56
CA ASP A 356 31.54 8.05 -16.51
C ASP A 356 32.24 7.77 -17.85
N GLY A 357 33.35 8.48 -18.06
CA GLY A 357 34.24 8.37 -19.21
C GLY A 357 34.82 6.96 -19.43
N LYS A 358 34.03 6.03 -19.95
CA LYS A 358 34.50 4.78 -20.56
C LYS A 358 33.82 4.54 -21.89
N ALA A 359 34.64 4.63 -22.94
CA ALA A 359 34.29 4.26 -24.30
C ALA A 359 33.76 2.81 -24.37
N ILE A 360 32.59 2.65 -24.98
CA ILE A 360 32.06 1.36 -25.43
C ILE A 360 32.91 0.92 -26.63
N PRO A 361 33.58 -0.25 -26.60
CA PRO A 361 34.25 -0.76 -27.78
C PRO A 361 33.22 -1.23 -28.81
N ASP A 362 33.37 -0.71 -30.02
CA ASP A 362 32.69 -1.12 -31.25
C ASP A 362 32.96 -2.61 -31.55
N THR A 363 31.89 -3.40 -31.63
CA THR A 363 31.89 -4.66 -32.38
C THR A 363 30.58 -4.85 -33.13
N GLY A 364 30.48 -4.26 -34.33
CA GLY A 364 30.32 -5.02 -35.57
C GLY A 364 28.99 -5.73 -35.87
N ILE A 365 28.17 -5.07 -36.71
CA ILE A 365 27.60 -5.52 -38.00
C ILE A 365 27.22 -7.02 -38.18
N TRP A 366 25.90 -7.21 -38.38
CA TRP A 366 25.15 -8.14 -39.24
C TRP A 366 25.83 -9.41 -39.81
N ALA A 367 25.21 -10.56 -39.50
CA ALA A 367 24.79 -11.59 -40.46
C ALA A 367 23.57 -12.35 -39.90
#